data_AF-F8QH78-F1
#
_entry.id   AF-F8QH78-F1
#
_cell.length_a   1.000
_cell.length_b   1.000
_cell.length_c   1.000
_cell.angle_alpha   90.00
_cell.angle_beta   90.00
_cell.angle_gamma   90.00
#
_symmetry.space_group_name_H-M   'P 1'
#
loop_
_entity.id
_entity.type
_entity.pdbx_description
1 polymer ?
#
loop_
_entity_poly.entity_id
_entity_poly.type
_entity_poly.pdbx_seq_one_letter_code
_entity_poly.pdbx_strand_id
1 'polypeptide(L)' 'TDNGELHSDTMQQWLSICNTVHQFTAPHTSAHNGCIERLHHTLMGKACSM' A
#
# COMPACT_ATOMS: atom_id res chain seq x y z
N THR A 1 0.14 0.47 5.38
CA THR A 1 1.05 0.17 4.26
C THR A 1 2.13 -0.79 4.72
N ASP A 2 2.55 -1.70 3.84
CA ASP A 2 3.68 -2.60 4.12
C ASP A 2 4.98 -1.83 4.37
N ASN A 3 5.87 -2.38 5.19
CA ASN A 3 7.07 -1.69 5.70
C ASN A 3 8.24 -1.63 4.70
N GLY A 4 8.04 -2.03 3.44
CA GLY A 4 9.05 -1.98 2.39
C GLY A 4 9.29 -0.58 1.79
N GLU A 5 9.19 -0.48 0.45
CA GLU A 5 9.60 0.70 -0.36
C GLU A 5 8.93 2.04 0.01
N LEU A 6 7.79 1.96 0.71
CA LEU A 6 7.02 3.13 1.13
C LEU A 6 7.53 3.73 2.45
N HIS A 7 8.53 3.09 3.07
CA HIS A 7 9.31 3.62 4.18
C HIS A 7 10.59 4.32 3.68
N SER A 8 10.42 5.35 2.85
CA SER A 8 11.53 6.20 2.37
C SER A 8 11.37 7.65 2.80
N ASP A 9 12.50 8.35 3.03
CA ASP A 9 12.50 9.75 3.46
C ASP A 9 11.83 10.66 2.41
N THR A 10 12.00 10.36 1.13
CA THR A 10 11.35 11.08 0.03
C THR A 10 9.83 10.95 0.08
N MET A 11 9.32 9.76 0.41
CA MET A 11 7.88 9.51 0.57
C MET A 11 7.33 10.31 1.76
N GLN A 12 8.04 10.31 2.89
CA GLN A 12 7.65 11.07 4.07
C GLN A 12 7.64 12.59 3.81
N GLN A 13 8.65 13.11 3.09
CA GLN A 13 8.69 14.52 2.71
C GLN A 13 7.51 14.90 1.81
N TRP A 14 7.18 14.06 0.83
CA TRP A 14 6.04 14.29 -0.05
C TRP A 14 4.70 14.26 0.71
N LEU A 15 4.51 13.29 1.60
CA LEU A 15 3.31 13.19 2.43
C LEU A 15 3.16 14.37 3.39
N SER A 16 4.27 14.89 3.92
CA SER A 16 4.30 16.10 4.75
C SER A 16 3.84 17.33 3.98
N ILE A 17 4.30 17.50 2.72
CA ILE A 17 3.83 18.57 1.82
C ILE A 17 2.32 18.46 1.57
N CYS A 18 1.81 17.23 1.44
CA CYS A 18 0.40 16.95 1.23
C CYS A 18 -0.44 16.95 2.53
N ASN A 19 0.15 17.30 3.68
CA ASN A 19 -0.48 17.28 5.01
C ASN A 19 -1.24 15.96 5.28
N THR A 20 -0.66 14.84 4.87
CA THR A 20 -1.30 13.51 4.93
C THR A 20 -0.55 12.61 5.91
N VAL A 21 -1.29 11.95 6.80
CA VAL A 21 -0.72 11.00 7.76
C VAL A 21 -0.58 9.63 7.11
N HIS A 22 0.63 9.10 7.09
CA HIS A 22 0.91 7.76 6.57
C HIS A 22 1.11 6.76 7.71
N GLN A 23 0.21 5.78 7.78
CA GLN A 23 0.24 4.73 8.79
C GLN A 23 0.73 3.41 8.20
N PHE A 24 1.72 2.84 8.88
CA PHE A 24 2.27 1.54 8.56
C PHE A 24 1.54 0.43 9.30
N THR A 25 1.43 -0.71 8.65
CA THR A 25 0.80 -1.88 9.27
C THR A 25 1.81 -2.60 10.16
N ALA A 26 1.31 -3.40 11.11
CA ALA A 26 2.17 -4.20 11.97
C ALA A 26 3.16 -5.04 11.13
N PRO A 27 4.45 -5.09 11.51
CA PRO A 27 5.44 -5.88 10.79
C PRO A 27 5.01 -7.35 10.71
N HIS A 28 5.29 -7.98 9.57
CA HIS A 28 5.00 -9.39 9.28
C HIS A 28 3.52 -9.80 9.29
N THR A 29 2.59 -8.84 9.19
CA THR A 29 1.14 -9.13 9.10
C THR A 29 0.57 -8.63 7.77
N SER A 30 0.58 -9.48 6.73
CA SER A 30 -0.08 -9.18 5.45
C SER A 30 -1.62 -9.11 5.58
N ALA A 31 -2.19 -9.72 6.62
CA ALA A 31 -3.64 -9.71 6.86
C ALA A 31 -4.25 -8.31 6.97
N HIS A 32 -3.49 -7.30 7.41
CA HIS A 32 -3.96 -5.91 7.42
C HIS A 32 -4.15 -5.31 6.02
N ASN A 33 -3.46 -5.83 5.01
CA ASN A 33 -3.54 -5.38 3.62
C ASN A 33 -4.49 -6.25 2.76
N GLY A 34 -5.16 -7.24 3.35
CA GLY A 34 -5.95 -8.25 2.62
C GLY A 34 -7.06 -7.67 1.74
N CYS A 35 -7.64 -6.51 2.09
CA CYS A 35 -8.61 -5.83 1.24
C CYS A 35 -7.99 -5.34 -0.08
N ILE A 36 -6.78 -4.78 -0.02
CA ILE A 36 -6.06 -4.28 -1.19
C ILE A 36 -5.54 -5.45 -2.03
N GLU A 37 -5.06 -6.53 -1.41
CA GLU A 37 -4.63 -7.75 -2.10
C GLU A 37 -5.79 -8.36 -2.92
N ARG A 38 -7.00 -8.43 -2.36
CA ARG A 38 -8.20 -8.91 -3.08
C ARG A 38 -8.60 -7.99 -4.24
N LEU A 39 -8.53 -6.68 -4.04
CA LEU A 39 -8.80 -5.70 -5.10
C LEU A 39 -7.78 -5.83 -6.24
N HIS A 40 -6.50 -5.96 -5.90
CA HIS A 40 -5.43 -6.18 -6.86
C HIS A 40 -5.66 -7.44 -7.69
N HIS A 41 -5.99 -8.56 -7.03
CA HIS A 41 -6.29 -9.82 -7.72
C HIS A 41 -7.51 -9.70 -8.64
N THR A 42 -8.55 -8.96 -8.21
CA THR A 42 -9.74 -8.70 -9.04
C THR A 42 -9.39 -7.86 -10.27
N LEU A 43 -8.56 -6.82 -10.11
CA LEU A 43 -8.13 -5.96 -11.21
C LEU A 43 -7.30 -6.76 -12.22
N MET A 44 -6.33 -7.55 -11.76
CA MET A 44 -5.51 -8.40 -12.62
C MET A 44 -6.35 -9.46 -13.33
N GLY A 45 -7.29 -10.10 -12.63
CA GLY A 45 -8.21 -11.05 -13.23
C GLY A 45 -9.04 -10.44 -14.37
N LYS A 46 -9.51 -9.20 -14.21
CA LYS A 46 -10.21 -8.48 -15.29
C LYS A 46 -9.27 -8.10 -16.44
N ALA A 47 -8.06 -7.63 -16.14
CA ALA A 47 -7.09 -7.23 -17.15
C ALA A 47 -6.62 -8.41 -18.02
N CYS A 48 -6.49 -9.60 -17.44
CA CYS A 48 -6.12 -10.82 -18.18
C CYS A 48 -7.29 -11.47 -18.93
N SER A 49 -8.55 -11.09 -18.66
CA SER A 49 -9.72 -11.64 -19.35
C SER A 49 -10.23 -10.76 -20.50
N MET A 50 -9.62 -9.60 -20.73
CA MET A 50 -9.83 -8.77 -21.92
C MET A 50 -8.81 -9.13 -23.00
#